data_AF-C1E1F5-F1
#
_entry.id   AF-C1E1F5-F1
#
_cell.length_a   1.000
_cell.length_b   1.000
_cell.length_c   1.000
_cell.angle_alpha   90.00
_cell.angle_beta   90.00
_cell.angle_gamma   90.00
#
_symmetry.space_group_name_H-M   'P 1'
#
loop_
_entity.id
_entity.type
_entity.pdbx_description
1 polymer ?
#
loop_
_entity_poly.entity_id
_entity_poly.type
_entity_poly.pdbx_seq_one_letter_code
_entity_poly.pdbx_strand_id
1 'polypeptide(L)'
;MRAAPARVGPPVRVARGPRRAAGRRSIRGVRVECRNRILFRREVDESDDGAESITLALGDSRSEHVRGVLKLAAGDSLRVGVVNGSPATAVVSTMDATSMTLTWRPGVETDDGDTARRSLTAPLVDVDLLLAMPRPKVMTRLWAPLASIGVRNVYLTNASRVERYYWDSTALDEAKVIAELTRGMEQSGDVRMPGVCVVRRFPAAVDAVREMTGAPRRDGGQEPRGRGGREGGGNGGGMPREGSAFWLVKPPPADENDDDAEVVMLTAHPGAAATVGDAFGDLSSSSSSSSSGRPRRTRAVVAVGPEGGWTDFERRSLLDAGFVEVALGRRTFATDVACVALVAAVRERTSSW
;
A
#
# COMPACT_ATOMS: atom_id res chain seq x y z
N MET A 1 -3.83 39.71 -51.13
CA MET A 1 -4.21 39.79 -49.71
C MET A 1 -3.42 38.75 -48.93
N ARG A 2 -2.34 39.15 -48.25
CA ARG A 2 -1.54 38.29 -47.35
C ARG A 2 -1.42 39.04 -46.03
N ALA A 3 -1.96 38.46 -44.96
CA ALA A 3 -1.90 39.00 -43.61
C ALA A 3 -0.52 38.76 -42.96
N ALA A 4 -0.01 39.75 -42.24
CA ALA A 4 1.24 39.69 -41.49
C ALA A 4 1.06 38.95 -40.14
N PRO A 5 2.08 38.24 -39.62
CA PRO A 5 1.97 37.55 -38.33
C PRO A 5 2.15 38.50 -37.14
N ALA A 6 1.37 38.24 -36.09
CA ALA A 6 1.35 39.01 -34.84
C ALA A 6 2.66 38.87 -34.04
N ARG A 7 3.11 39.98 -33.45
CA ARG A 7 4.30 40.04 -32.56
C ARG A 7 3.96 39.41 -31.19
N VAL A 8 4.77 38.44 -30.77
CA VAL A 8 4.76 37.86 -29.42
C VAL A 8 5.54 38.78 -28.48
N GLY A 9 4.92 39.21 -27.38
CA GLY A 9 5.56 39.99 -26.31
C GLY A 9 6.52 39.15 -25.46
N PRO A 10 7.42 39.78 -24.67
CA PRO A 10 8.45 39.06 -23.93
C PRO A 10 7.85 38.24 -22.77
N PRO A 11 8.48 37.13 -22.36
CA PRO A 11 7.97 36.28 -21.29
C PRO A 11 8.05 36.97 -19.92
N VAL A 12 6.95 36.88 -19.17
CA VAL A 12 6.83 37.32 -17.78
C VAL A 12 7.79 36.50 -16.91
N ARG A 13 8.69 37.18 -16.20
CA ARG A 13 9.61 36.57 -15.23
C ARG A 13 8.85 36.15 -13.97
N VAL A 14 8.73 34.84 -13.74
CA VAL A 14 8.31 34.30 -12.43
C VAL A 14 9.49 34.43 -11.45
N ALA A 15 9.24 35.04 -10.29
CA ALA A 15 10.24 35.23 -9.24
C ALA A 15 10.72 33.88 -8.68
N ARG A 16 12.03 33.64 -8.73
CA ARG A 16 12.67 32.47 -8.11
C ARG A 16 12.73 32.68 -6.60
N GLY A 17 12.04 31.83 -5.84
CA GLY A 17 12.22 31.70 -4.39
C GLY A 17 13.66 31.28 -4.00
N PRO A 18 14.08 31.51 -2.75
CA PRO A 18 15.48 31.45 -2.37
C PRO A 18 16.02 30.01 -2.42
N ARG A 19 17.04 29.81 -3.25
CA ARG A 19 17.90 28.62 -3.18
C ARG A 19 18.68 28.65 -1.86
N ARG A 20 18.59 27.59 -1.05
CA ARG A 20 19.54 27.34 0.04
C ARG A 20 20.34 26.08 -0.21
N ALA A 21 21.65 26.25 -0.07
CA ALA A 21 22.70 25.31 -0.42
C ALA A 21 22.70 24.05 0.45
N ALA A 22 23.00 22.92 -0.19
CA ALA A 22 23.29 21.65 0.44
C ALA A 22 24.60 21.75 1.25
N GLY A 23 24.46 21.96 2.56
CA GLY A 23 25.52 21.81 3.55
C GLY A 23 25.29 20.52 4.33
N ARG A 24 25.96 19.43 3.92
CA ARG A 24 25.93 18.13 4.60
C ARG A 24 26.70 18.27 5.93
N ARG A 25 25.98 18.42 7.05
CA ARG A 25 26.56 18.23 8.40
C ARG A 25 25.99 16.95 8.99
N SER A 26 26.81 15.92 9.03
CA SER A 26 26.59 14.75 9.86
C SER A 26 26.70 15.19 11.32
N ILE A 27 25.56 15.28 12.00
CA ILE A 27 25.54 15.29 13.46
C ILE A 27 25.69 13.82 13.86
N ARG A 28 26.76 13.51 14.61
CA ARG A 28 27.05 12.16 15.11
C ARG A 28 25.87 11.66 15.94
N GLY A 29 25.37 10.46 15.62
CA GLY A 29 24.50 9.67 16.50
C GLY A 29 23.01 9.69 16.17
N VAL A 30 22.49 10.70 15.47
CA VAL A 30 21.06 10.77 15.13
C VAL A 30 20.86 10.39 13.67
N ARG A 31 20.21 9.24 13.44
CA ARG A 31 19.78 8.85 12.09
C ARG A 31 18.55 9.69 11.77
N VAL A 32 18.79 10.83 11.16
CA VAL A 32 17.75 11.78 10.79
C VAL A 32 17.01 11.23 9.56
N GLU A 33 15.79 10.74 9.76
CA GLU A 33 14.91 10.23 8.70
C GLU A 33 14.03 11.38 8.21
N CYS A 34 14.21 11.83 6.97
CA CYS A 34 13.34 12.84 6.38
C CYS A 34 11.90 12.29 6.30
N ARG A 35 10.89 12.97 6.82
CA ARG A 35 9.47 12.57 6.75
C ARG A 35 8.64 13.64 6.03
N ASN A 36 7.77 13.22 5.10
CA ASN A 36 6.84 14.12 4.41
C ASN A 36 5.56 14.34 5.25
N ARG A 37 5.13 13.32 5.99
CA ARG A 37 4.07 13.36 7.02
C ARG A 37 4.58 12.67 8.28
N ILE A 38 4.26 13.19 9.46
CA ILE A 38 4.55 12.52 10.73
C ILE A 38 3.33 11.71 11.16
N LEU A 39 3.51 10.41 11.42
CA LEU A 39 2.42 9.54 11.85
C LEU A 39 2.43 9.28 13.36
N PHE A 40 1.23 9.23 13.93
CA PHE A 40 0.94 8.92 15.33
C PHE A 40 0.09 7.65 15.42
N ARG A 41 0.16 6.90 16.52
CA ARG A 41 -0.66 5.67 16.67
C ARG A 41 -1.87 5.87 17.57
N ARG A 42 -1.67 6.18 18.85
CA ARG A 42 -2.72 6.30 19.88
C ARG A 42 -2.39 7.23 21.05
N GLU A 43 -1.28 7.93 20.93
CA GLU A 43 -0.67 8.77 21.96
C GLU A 43 -1.09 10.24 21.80
N VAL A 44 -2.33 10.45 21.35
CA VAL A 44 -2.89 11.75 21.02
C VAL A 44 -3.97 12.06 22.04
N ASP A 45 -3.93 13.26 22.59
CA ASP A 45 -4.93 13.79 23.50
C ASP A 45 -6.02 14.52 22.71
N GLU A 46 -7.28 14.20 22.96
CA GLU A 46 -8.44 14.84 22.35
C GLU A 46 -9.07 15.83 23.35
N SER A 47 -9.29 17.07 22.91
CA SER A 47 -9.98 18.09 23.69
C SER A 47 -11.49 18.11 23.43
N ASP A 48 -12.25 18.71 24.35
CA ASP A 48 -13.73 18.78 24.28
C ASP A 48 -14.27 19.47 23.00
N ASP A 49 -13.44 20.29 22.34
CA ASP A 49 -13.79 20.95 21.08
C ASP A 49 -13.41 20.12 19.84
N GLY A 50 -12.96 18.88 20.00
CA GLY A 50 -12.58 17.97 18.92
C GLY A 50 -11.25 18.30 18.26
N ALA A 51 -10.37 19.07 18.91
CA ALA A 51 -8.99 19.20 18.49
C ALA A 51 -8.15 18.06 19.08
N GLU A 52 -7.15 17.64 18.32
CA GLU A 52 -6.18 16.63 18.73
C GLU A 52 -4.84 17.31 19.01
N SER A 53 -4.14 16.84 20.04
CA SER A 53 -2.82 17.36 20.40
C SER A 53 -1.86 16.28 20.89
N ILE A 54 -0.56 16.54 20.74
CA ILE A 54 0.48 15.69 21.29
C ILE A 54 1.68 16.51 21.71
N THR A 55 2.28 16.16 22.86
CA THR A 55 3.53 16.74 23.33
C THR A 55 4.68 15.77 23.14
N LEU A 56 5.69 16.19 22.37
CA LEU A 56 6.87 15.40 22.02
C LEU A 56 8.10 15.92 22.76
N ALA A 57 8.78 15.03 23.48
CA ALA A 57 10.06 15.36 24.12
C ALA A 57 11.18 15.58 23.09
N LEU A 58 12.26 16.26 23.48
CA LEU A 58 13.42 16.53 22.62
C LEU A 58 14.06 15.24 22.05
N GLY A 59 14.04 14.14 22.81
CA GLY A 59 14.59 12.84 22.36
C GLY A 59 13.64 12.01 21.49
N ASP A 60 12.43 12.50 21.22
CA ASP A 60 11.54 11.85 20.26
C ASP A 60 12.05 12.10 18.84
N SER A 61 12.25 11.03 18.06
CA SER A 61 12.72 11.13 16.67
C SER A 61 11.92 12.09 15.79
N ARG A 62 10.62 12.27 16.07
CA ARG A 62 9.74 13.21 15.36
C ARG A 62 10.07 14.65 15.74
N SER A 63 10.29 14.90 17.02
CA SER A 63 10.71 16.20 17.54
C SER A 63 12.06 16.61 16.94
N GLU A 64 13.02 15.68 16.91
CA GLU A 64 14.32 15.88 16.29
C GLU A 64 14.23 16.15 14.78
N HIS A 65 13.34 15.45 14.06
CA HIS A 65 13.11 15.69 12.63
C HIS A 65 12.53 17.07 12.36
N VAL A 66 11.50 17.49 13.12
CA VAL A 66 10.89 18.81 13.00
C VAL A 66 11.92 19.93 13.23
N ARG A 67 12.75 19.81 14.25
CA ARG A 67 13.77 20.82 14.60
C ARG A 67 14.98 20.81 13.66
N GLY A 68 15.50 19.61 13.37
CA GLY A 68 16.78 19.45 12.67
C GLY A 68 16.67 19.49 11.15
N VAL A 69 15.60 18.91 10.60
CA VAL A 69 15.39 18.79 9.15
C VAL A 69 14.43 19.83 8.64
N LEU A 70 13.20 19.81 9.15
CA LEU A 70 12.15 20.72 8.69
C LEU A 70 12.45 22.15 9.15
N LYS A 71 13.14 22.29 10.30
CA LYS A 71 13.55 23.55 10.92
C LYS A 71 12.37 24.48 11.18
N LEU A 72 11.26 23.88 11.62
CA LEU A 72 10.04 24.60 11.98
C LEU A 72 10.16 25.21 13.37
N ALA A 73 9.46 26.31 13.59
CA ALA A 73 9.31 27.01 14.85
C ALA A 73 7.84 27.03 15.30
N ALA A 74 7.58 27.54 16.52
CA ALA A 74 6.21 27.74 16.99
C ALA A 74 5.44 28.67 16.03
N GLY A 75 4.21 28.28 15.69
CA GLY A 75 3.36 28.94 14.70
C GLY A 75 3.45 28.36 13.28
N ASP A 76 4.49 27.60 12.96
CA ASP A 76 4.59 26.90 11.67
C ASP A 76 3.67 25.67 11.63
N SER A 77 3.34 25.22 10.42
CA SER A 77 2.51 24.04 10.19
C SER A 77 3.31 22.87 9.60
N LEU A 78 2.80 21.66 9.85
CA LEU A 78 3.34 20.42 9.28
C LEU A 78 2.23 19.39 9.07
N ARG A 79 2.46 18.47 8.13
CA ARG A 79 1.53 17.37 7.87
C ARG A 79 1.67 16.28 8.91
N VAL A 80 0.54 15.88 9.45
CA VAL A 80 0.43 14.81 10.45
C VAL A 80 -0.66 13.82 10.05
N GLY A 81 -0.71 12.69 10.75
CA GLY A 81 -1.86 11.80 10.66
C GLY A 81 -1.82 10.76 11.76
N VAL A 82 -2.97 10.20 12.09
CA VAL A 82 -3.06 9.03 12.96
C VAL A 82 -3.11 7.79 12.07
N VAL A 83 -2.33 6.76 12.39
CA VAL A 83 -2.35 5.47 11.68
C VAL A 83 -3.75 4.89 11.73
N ASN A 84 -4.29 4.54 10.56
CA ASN A 84 -5.67 4.13 10.31
C ASN A 84 -6.73 5.18 10.68
N GLY A 85 -6.32 6.42 10.94
CA GLY A 85 -7.19 7.56 11.17
C GLY A 85 -7.23 8.48 9.96
N SER A 86 -7.46 9.77 10.21
CA SER A 86 -7.50 10.79 9.15
C SER A 86 -6.17 11.53 9.01
N PRO A 87 -5.78 11.91 7.78
CA PRO A 87 -4.72 12.88 7.58
C PRO A 87 -5.15 14.25 8.13
N ALA A 88 -4.18 15.05 8.56
CA ALA A 88 -4.42 16.42 9.02
C ALA A 88 -3.19 17.31 8.85
N THR A 89 -3.39 18.62 8.97
CA THR A 89 -2.30 19.59 9.16
C THR A 89 -2.28 20.05 10.61
N ALA A 90 -1.13 19.87 11.26
CA ALA A 90 -0.89 20.38 12.61
C ALA A 90 -0.17 21.72 12.58
N VAL A 91 -0.38 22.49 13.64
CA VAL A 91 0.40 23.67 13.98
C VAL A 91 1.33 23.32 15.14
N VAL A 92 2.57 23.81 15.09
CA VAL A 92 3.48 23.79 16.23
C VAL A 92 3.00 24.83 17.23
N SER A 93 2.14 24.42 18.17
CA SER A 93 1.52 25.32 19.15
C SER A 93 2.55 25.90 20.12
N THR A 94 3.45 25.06 20.61
CA THR A 94 4.55 25.47 21.49
C THR A 94 5.81 24.71 21.11
N MET A 95 6.96 25.36 21.27
CA MET A 95 8.26 24.73 21.08
C MET A 95 9.29 25.40 21.97
N ASP A 96 9.84 24.66 22.94
CA ASP A 96 10.89 25.12 23.85
C ASP A 96 12.19 24.32 23.67
N ALA A 97 13.09 24.32 24.64
CA ALA A 97 14.35 23.57 24.55
C ALA A 97 14.20 22.06 24.77
N THR A 98 13.12 21.63 25.43
CA THR A 98 12.91 20.26 25.94
C THR A 98 11.71 19.54 25.33
N SER A 99 10.73 20.27 24.79
CA SER A 99 9.49 19.72 24.28
C SER A 99 8.90 20.57 23.15
N MET A 100 8.00 19.99 22.37
CA MET A 100 7.09 20.73 21.50
C MET A 100 5.69 20.14 21.61
N THR A 101 4.68 20.97 21.46
CA THR A 101 3.29 20.53 21.35
C THR A 101 2.78 20.82 19.95
N LEU A 102 2.16 19.81 19.35
CA LEU A 102 1.46 19.92 18.08
C LEU A 102 -0.04 19.88 18.33
N THR A 103 -0.81 20.66 17.58
CA THR A 103 -2.28 20.67 17.64
C THR A 103 -2.87 20.66 16.23
N TRP A 104 -3.91 19.86 16.00
CA TRP A 104 -4.61 19.77 14.71
C TRP A 104 -6.09 19.45 14.90
N ARG A 105 -6.84 19.48 13.79
CA ARG A 105 -8.19 18.92 13.71
C ARG A 105 -8.19 17.72 12.77
N PRO A 106 -8.76 16.57 13.16
CA PRO A 106 -8.80 15.38 12.31
C PRO A 106 -9.45 15.65 10.95
N GLY A 107 -8.85 15.16 9.86
CA GLY A 107 -9.39 15.29 8.51
C GLY A 107 -9.26 16.69 7.90
N VAL A 108 -8.73 17.68 8.64
CA VAL A 108 -8.51 19.04 8.14
C VAL A 108 -7.08 19.16 7.62
N GLU A 109 -6.94 19.24 6.30
CA GLU A 109 -5.67 19.54 5.64
C GLU A 109 -5.70 20.93 5.00
N THR A 110 -4.64 21.71 5.17
CA THR A 110 -4.52 23.02 4.51
C THR A 110 -4.04 22.86 3.06
N ASP A 111 -4.60 23.68 2.17
CA ASP A 111 -4.28 23.72 0.74
C ASP A 111 -2.86 24.23 0.47
N ASP A 112 -1.86 23.38 0.71
CA ASP A 112 -0.59 23.46 0.00
C ASP A 112 -0.70 22.56 -1.25
N GLY A 113 -0.26 23.03 -2.42
CA GLY A 113 -0.46 22.36 -3.72
C GLY A 113 0.14 20.95 -3.88
N ASP A 114 0.65 20.35 -2.81
CA ASP A 114 1.17 18.97 -2.73
C ASP A 114 0.35 18.09 -1.76
N THR A 115 -0.78 18.59 -1.24
CA THR A 115 -1.60 17.94 -0.18
C THR A 115 -2.72 17.04 -0.75
N ALA A 116 -3.02 17.14 -2.05
CA ALA A 116 -4.23 16.57 -2.65
C ALA A 116 -4.18 15.08 -3.09
N ARG A 117 -3.20 14.27 -2.66
CA ARG A 117 -2.99 12.93 -3.28
C ARG A 117 -3.80 11.78 -2.72
N ARG A 118 -4.41 11.92 -1.54
CA ARG A 118 -5.51 11.06 -1.14
C ARG A 118 -6.70 11.96 -0.93
N SER A 119 -7.44 12.21 -2.02
CA SER A 119 -8.85 12.53 -1.86
C SER A 119 -9.42 11.53 -0.86
N LEU A 120 -10.07 12.02 0.20
CA LEU A 120 -10.70 11.18 1.23
C LEU A 120 -11.80 10.26 0.65
N THR A 121 -12.13 10.44 -0.63
CA THR A 121 -12.78 9.43 -1.46
C THR A 121 -11.79 8.29 -1.71
N ALA A 122 -11.91 7.23 -0.92
CA ALA A 122 -11.13 5.99 -1.00
C ALA A 122 -10.73 5.63 -2.44
N PRO A 123 -9.51 5.09 -2.66
CA PRO A 123 -9.06 4.77 -4.00
C PRO A 123 -10.09 3.86 -4.64
N LEU A 124 -10.46 4.18 -5.89
CA LEU A 124 -11.31 3.29 -6.69
C LEU A 124 -10.68 1.90 -6.83
N VAL A 125 -9.39 1.76 -6.53
CA VAL A 125 -8.67 0.49 -6.60
C VAL A 125 -7.91 0.16 -5.32
N ASP A 126 -8.19 -1.01 -4.79
CA ASP A 126 -7.37 -1.65 -3.77
C ASP A 126 -6.48 -2.72 -4.39
N VAL A 127 -5.21 -2.79 -3.95
CA VAL A 127 -4.25 -3.78 -4.43
C VAL A 127 -3.74 -4.63 -3.28
N ASP A 128 -4.02 -5.93 -3.35
CA ASP A 128 -3.49 -6.94 -2.44
C ASP A 128 -2.34 -7.72 -3.13
N LEU A 129 -1.34 -8.13 -2.36
CA LEU A 129 -0.22 -8.94 -2.84
C LEU A 129 -0.28 -10.35 -2.26
N LEU A 130 -0.32 -11.38 -3.11
CA LEU A 130 0.02 -12.74 -2.73
C LEU A 130 1.50 -12.97 -3.05
N LEU A 131 2.35 -12.86 -2.03
CA LEU A 131 3.80 -12.85 -2.20
C LEU A 131 4.40 -14.14 -1.64
N ALA A 132 5.02 -14.95 -2.50
CA ALA A 132 5.90 -15.99 -2.01
C ALA A 132 7.09 -15.35 -1.29
N MET A 133 7.38 -15.79 -0.07
CA MET A 133 8.41 -15.19 0.78
C MET A 133 9.76 -15.07 0.03
N PRO A 134 10.18 -13.86 -0.39
CA PRO A 134 11.48 -13.66 -1.00
C PRO A 134 12.60 -13.86 0.03
N ARG A 135 13.85 -13.80 -0.43
CA ARG A 135 15.01 -13.77 0.44
C ARG A 135 14.83 -12.72 1.55
N PRO A 136 15.22 -13.02 2.81
CA PRO A 136 15.09 -12.10 3.93
C PRO A 136 15.58 -10.68 3.66
N LYS A 137 16.74 -10.55 3.00
CA LYS A 137 17.32 -9.25 2.64
C LYS A 137 16.44 -8.46 1.67
N VAL A 138 15.75 -9.15 0.76
CA VAL A 138 14.79 -8.55 -0.18
C VAL A 138 13.52 -8.16 0.57
N MET A 139 13.01 -9.02 1.45
CA MET A 139 11.81 -8.71 2.25
C MET A 139 12.01 -7.45 3.11
N THR A 140 13.11 -7.38 3.88
CA THR A 140 13.39 -6.25 4.77
C THR A 140 13.37 -4.90 4.03
N ARG A 141 13.85 -4.85 2.79
CA ARG A 141 13.84 -3.61 1.99
C ARG A 141 12.53 -3.33 1.26
N LEU A 142 11.65 -4.32 1.17
CA LEU A 142 10.42 -4.25 0.37
C LEU A 142 9.25 -3.66 1.19
N TRP A 143 9.23 -3.81 2.51
CA TRP A 143 8.14 -3.33 3.36
C TRP A 143 7.79 -1.85 3.15
N ALA A 144 8.75 -0.94 3.29
CA ALA A 144 8.49 0.48 3.09
C ALA A 144 8.02 0.82 1.66
N PRO A 145 8.66 0.34 0.57
CA PRO A 145 8.14 0.51 -0.78
C PRO A 145 6.69 0.05 -0.97
N LEU A 146 6.29 -1.10 -0.40
CA LEU A 146 4.91 -1.61 -0.52
C LEU A 146 3.90 -0.66 0.13
N ALA A 147 4.23 -0.14 1.32
CA ALA A 147 3.40 0.87 1.98
C ALA A 147 3.36 2.19 1.18
N SER A 148 4.51 2.64 0.64
CA SER A 148 4.59 3.89 -0.12
C SER A 148 3.77 3.88 -1.41
N ILE A 149 3.64 2.73 -2.07
CA ILE A 149 2.80 2.57 -3.26
C ILE A 149 1.35 2.17 -2.93
N GLY A 150 0.98 2.21 -1.64
CA GLY A 150 -0.39 2.00 -1.16
C GLY A 150 -0.92 0.58 -1.37
N VAL A 151 -0.08 -0.45 -1.16
CA VAL A 151 -0.58 -1.83 -1.08
C VAL A 151 -1.50 -1.96 0.13
N ARG A 152 -2.67 -2.58 -0.05
CA ARG A 152 -3.66 -2.76 1.01
C ARG A 152 -3.30 -3.92 1.93
N ASN A 153 -3.09 -5.11 1.38
CA ASN A 153 -2.67 -6.29 2.15
C ASN A 153 -1.51 -7.02 1.47
N VAL A 154 -0.67 -7.66 2.27
CA VAL A 154 0.35 -8.60 1.84
C VAL A 154 0.08 -9.97 2.47
N TYR A 155 -0.25 -10.95 1.65
CA TYR A 155 -0.38 -12.35 2.01
C TYR A 155 0.93 -13.06 1.69
N LEU A 156 1.74 -13.30 2.72
CA LEU A 156 2.98 -14.05 2.59
C LEU A 156 2.69 -15.54 2.55
N THR A 157 3.24 -16.22 1.56
CA THR A 157 3.11 -17.66 1.43
C THR A 157 4.43 -18.36 1.16
N ASN A 158 4.48 -19.66 1.42
CA ASN A 158 5.61 -20.47 1.02
C ASN A 158 5.48 -20.82 -0.46
N ALA A 159 6.59 -21.17 -1.10
CA ALA A 159 6.59 -21.80 -2.41
C ALA A 159 7.68 -22.85 -2.46
N SER A 160 7.66 -23.69 -3.48
CA SER A 160 8.58 -24.82 -3.66
C SER A 160 10.03 -24.37 -3.74
N ARG A 161 10.27 -23.14 -4.22
CA ARG A 161 11.60 -22.52 -4.35
C ARG A 161 11.93 -21.53 -3.23
N VAL A 162 11.15 -21.53 -2.14
CA VAL A 162 11.42 -20.75 -0.92
C VAL A 162 12.18 -21.62 0.07
N GLU A 163 13.32 -21.11 0.54
CA GLU A 163 14.13 -21.78 1.53
C GLU A 163 13.43 -21.77 2.90
N ARG A 164 13.43 -22.91 3.60
CA ARG A 164 12.72 -23.08 4.88
C ARG A 164 13.15 -22.03 5.92
N TYR A 165 14.44 -21.72 5.98
CA TYR A 165 15.00 -20.80 6.98
C TYR A 165 14.63 -19.32 6.74
N TYR A 166 14.03 -18.95 5.59
CA TYR A 166 13.58 -17.58 5.37
C TYR A 166 12.52 -17.16 6.38
N TRP A 167 11.71 -18.13 6.84
CA TRP A 167 10.63 -17.92 7.80
C TRP A 167 11.08 -17.66 9.23
N ASP A 168 12.34 -17.96 9.55
CA ASP A 168 12.94 -17.72 10.86
C ASP A 168 13.68 -16.36 10.90
N SER A 169 13.57 -15.58 9.83
CA SER A 169 14.23 -14.29 9.72
C SER A 169 13.55 -13.19 10.52
N THR A 170 14.37 -12.30 11.08
CA THR A 170 13.90 -11.03 11.64
C THR A 170 13.24 -10.08 10.64
N ALA A 171 13.24 -10.40 9.34
CA ALA A 171 12.46 -9.68 8.34
C ALA A 171 10.93 -9.77 8.60
N LEU A 172 10.49 -10.76 9.38
CA LEU A 172 9.10 -10.97 9.80
C LEU A 172 8.87 -10.63 11.28
N ASP A 173 9.83 -9.98 11.94
CA ASP A 173 9.63 -9.44 13.28
C ASP A 173 8.59 -8.31 13.23
N GLU A 174 7.50 -8.46 13.99
CA GLU A 174 6.33 -7.57 13.92
C GLU A 174 6.72 -6.09 14.10
N ALA A 175 7.54 -5.79 15.11
CA ALA A 175 7.95 -4.42 15.40
C ALA A 175 8.75 -3.80 14.24
N LYS A 176 9.66 -4.57 13.62
CA LYS A 176 10.40 -4.12 12.42
C LYS A 176 9.49 -3.95 11.21
N VAL A 177 8.55 -4.87 10.97
CA VAL A 177 7.59 -4.75 9.87
C VAL A 177 6.75 -3.48 10.04
N ILE A 178 6.17 -3.27 11.23
CA ILE A 178 5.40 -2.06 11.54
C ILE A 178 6.24 -0.80 11.34
N ALA A 179 7.51 -0.79 11.80
CA ALA A 179 8.40 0.36 11.65
C ALA A 179 8.67 0.69 10.16
N GLU A 180 9.00 -0.30 9.32
CA GLU A 180 9.25 -0.06 7.90
C GLU A 180 7.98 0.32 7.13
N LEU A 181 6.83 -0.29 7.44
CA LEU A 181 5.54 0.12 6.86
C LEU A 181 5.21 1.57 7.25
N THR A 182 5.38 1.93 8.53
CA THR A 182 5.20 3.31 9.01
C THR A 182 6.10 4.26 8.25
N ARG A 183 7.39 3.93 8.10
CA ARG A 183 8.34 4.74 7.33
C ARG A 183 7.88 4.93 5.89
N GLY A 184 7.39 3.89 5.24
CA GLY A 184 6.86 3.96 3.87
C GLY A 184 5.65 4.90 3.75
N MET A 185 4.72 4.83 4.71
CA MET A 185 3.55 5.71 4.77
C MET A 185 3.93 7.17 5.07
N GLU A 186 4.88 7.41 5.97
CA GLU A 186 5.40 8.76 6.27
C GLU A 186 6.06 9.43 5.05
N GLN A 187 6.60 8.65 4.11
CA GLN A 187 7.12 9.16 2.84
C GLN A 187 6.00 9.46 1.83
N SER A 188 5.03 8.56 1.68
CA SER A 188 3.95 8.73 0.71
C SER A 188 2.86 9.68 1.18
N GLY A 189 2.82 9.98 2.49
CA GLY A 189 1.74 10.73 3.11
C GLY A 189 0.47 9.91 3.32
N ASP A 190 0.52 8.58 3.23
CA ASP A 190 -0.61 7.70 3.57
C ASP A 190 -0.76 7.58 5.10
N VAL A 191 -1.96 7.21 5.54
CA VAL A 191 -2.31 6.94 6.94
C VAL A 191 -2.83 5.51 7.10
N ARG A 192 -3.17 4.80 6.03
CA ARG A 192 -3.75 3.47 6.09
C ARG A 192 -2.67 2.39 6.16
N MET A 193 -2.57 1.72 7.32
CA MET A 193 -1.60 0.65 7.54
C MET A 193 -1.90 -0.57 6.65
N PRO A 194 -0.93 -1.08 5.88
CA PRO A 194 -1.10 -2.33 5.16
C PRO A 194 -1.25 -3.52 6.12
N GLY A 195 -2.22 -4.39 5.84
CA GLY A 195 -2.33 -5.67 6.53
C GLY A 195 -1.21 -6.62 6.07
N VAL A 196 -0.64 -7.40 6.99
CA VAL A 196 0.34 -8.44 6.68
C VAL A 196 -0.14 -9.76 7.25
N CYS A 197 -0.51 -10.68 6.37
CA CYS A 197 -0.97 -12.02 6.72
C CYS A 197 0.09 -13.05 6.33
N VAL A 198 0.36 -14.00 7.20
CA VAL A 198 1.27 -15.12 6.94
C VAL A 198 0.43 -16.39 6.78
N VAL A 199 0.48 -16.96 5.57
CA VAL A 199 -0.22 -18.20 5.18
C VAL A 199 0.79 -19.18 4.58
N ARG A 200 1.48 -19.95 5.42
CA ARG A 200 2.66 -20.75 5.00
C ARG A 200 2.35 -21.90 4.04
N ARG A 201 1.09 -22.30 3.88
CA ARG A 201 0.71 -23.33 2.91
C ARG A 201 0.20 -22.66 1.65
N PHE A 202 0.93 -22.83 0.54
CA PHE A 202 0.57 -22.23 -0.74
C PHE A 202 -0.89 -22.50 -1.16
N PRO A 203 -1.40 -23.75 -1.15
CA PRO A 203 -2.80 -23.99 -1.50
C PRO A 203 -3.79 -23.25 -0.59
N ALA A 204 -3.50 -23.20 0.72
CA ALA A 204 -4.34 -22.47 1.67
C ALA A 204 -4.30 -20.95 1.45
N ALA A 205 -3.15 -20.41 1.01
CA ALA A 205 -3.03 -18.99 0.68
C ALA A 205 -3.85 -18.64 -0.56
N VAL A 206 -3.81 -19.49 -1.59
CA VAL A 206 -4.62 -19.34 -2.79
C VAL A 206 -6.12 -19.43 -2.46
N ASP A 207 -6.52 -20.44 -1.68
CA ASP A 207 -7.92 -20.60 -1.26
C ASP A 207 -8.41 -19.41 -0.43
N ALA A 208 -7.61 -18.95 0.55
CA ALA A 208 -7.95 -17.80 1.38
C ALA A 208 -8.14 -16.54 0.53
N VAL A 209 -7.22 -16.27 -0.40
CA VAL A 209 -7.31 -15.11 -1.30
C VAL A 209 -8.56 -15.17 -2.17
N ARG A 210 -8.92 -16.33 -2.71
CA ARG A 210 -10.17 -16.49 -3.48
C ARG A 210 -11.41 -16.25 -2.63
N GLU A 211 -11.44 -16.83 -1.43
CA GLU A 211 -12.56 -16.66 -0.48
C GLU A 211 -12.74 -15.19 -0.10
N MET A 212 -11.63 -14.50 0.22
CA MET A 212 -11.65 -13.08 0.57
C MET A 212 -12.05 -12.18 -0.60
N THR A 213 -11.89 -12.63 -1.84
CA THR A 213 -12.23 -11.85 -3.04
C THR A 213 -13.56 -12.28 -3.67
N GLY A 214 -14.26 -13.28 -3.14
CA GLY A 214 -15.51 -13.77 -3.72
C GLY A 214 -15.35 -14.32 -5.15
N ALA A 215 -14.13 -14.63 -5.59
CA ALA A 215 -13.87 -15.02 -6.98
C ALA A 215 -14.45 -16.43 -7.28
N PRO A 216 -15.26 -16.59 -8.35
CA PRO A 216 -15.90 -17.87 -8.67
C PRO A 216 -14.88 -18.95 -9.04
N ARG A 217 -15.25 -20.22 -8.79
CA ARG A 217 -14.48 -21.37 -9.29
C ARG A 217 -14.62 -21.44 -10.81
N ARG A 218 -13.51 -21.50 -11.54
CA ARG A 218 -13.55 -21.87 -12.97
C ARG A 218 -13.88 -23.37 -13.02
N ASP A 219 -15.10 -23.71 -13.44
CA ASP A 219 -15.53 -25.08 -13.62
C ASP A 219 -14.58 -25.82 -14.57
N GLY A 220 -13.95 -26.88 -14.08
CA GLY A 220 -12.99 -27.69 -14.87
C GLY A 220 -12.18 -28.72 -14.07
N GLY A 221 -12.09 -28.60 -12.75
CA GLY A 221 -11.46 -29.60 -11.89
C GLY A 221 -12.50 -30.47 -11.19
N GLN A 222 -12.55 -31.76 -11.53
CA GLN A 222 -13.36 -32.74 -10.79
C GLN A 222 -13.04 -32.67 -9.29
N GLU A 223 -14.09 -32.52 -8.47
CA GLU A 223 -14.01 -32.72 -7.02
C GLU A 223 -13.41 -34.11 -6.73
N PRO A 224 -12.42 -34.23 -5.82
CA PRO A 224 -12.12 -35.52 -5.23
C PRO A 224 -13.34 -35.94 -4.40
N ARG A 225 -14.14 -36.85 -4.94
CA ARG A 225 -15.25 -37.50 -4.22
C ARG A 225 -14.70 -38.14 -2.94
N GLY A 226 -15.14 -37.65 -1.78
CA GLY A 226 -14.68 -38.20 -0.50
C GLY A 226 -15.33 -37.66 0.77
N ARG A 227 -16.62 -38.00 0.96
CA ARG A 227 -17.37 -38.16 2.24
C ARG A 227 -17.52 -36.96 3.22
N GLY A 228 -18.77 -36.48 3.32
CA GLY A 228 -19.50 -36.51 4.60
C GLY A 228 -19.77 -35.19 5.34
N GLY A 229 -20.82 -34.49 4.92
CA GLY A 229 -21.79 -33.69 5.70
C GLY A 229 -21.40 -32.91 6.97
N ARG A 230 -21.64 -31.59 6.95
CA ARG A 230 -22.83 -30.96 7.59
C ARG A 230 -22.91 -29.46 7.25
N GLU A 231 -24.15 -29.02 7.07
CA GLU A 231 -24.60 -27.67 6.72
C GLU A 231 -24.33 -26.63 7.82
N GLY A 232 -24.18 -25.36 7.42
CA GLY A 232 -24.22 -24.23 8.34
C GLY A 232 -23.89 -22.87 7.71
N GLY A 233 -24.94 -22.10 7.37
CA GLY A 233 -25.08 -20.64 7.50
C GLY A 233 -24.00 -19.70 6.94
N GLY A 234 -24.37 -18.88 5.96
CA GLY A 234 -23.58 -17.71 5.56
C GLY A 234 -23.63 -16.57 6.58
N ASN A 235 -22.50 -15.86 6.74
CA ASN A 235 -22.39 -14.40 6.82
C ASN A 235 -20.90 -13.99 6.91
N GLY A 236 -20.46 -13.00 6.13
CA GLY A 236 -19.26 -12.18 6.36
C GLY A 236 -17.88 -12.83 6.12
N GLY A 237 -16.98 -12.09 5.47
CA GLY A 237 -15.61 -12.47 5.07
C GLY A 237 -14.94 -13.54 5.94
N GLY A 238 -14.79 -14.74 5.38
CA GLY A 238 -14.28 -15.91 6.08
C GLY A 238 -12.84 -15.73 6.53
N MET A 239 -12.60 -15.88 7.84
CA MET A 239 -11.25 -16.10 8.35
C MET A 239 -10.71 -17.42 7.79
N PRO A 240 -9.45 -17.47 7.33
CA PRO A 240 -8.81 -18.72 6.93
C PRO A 240 -8.82 -19.74 8.07
N ARG A 241 -9.03 -21.03 7.73
CA ARG A 241 -9.14 -22.15 8.67
C ARG A 241 -8.06 -22.12 9.76
N GLU A 242 -8.50 -22.33 11.01
CA GLU A 242 -7.72 -22.27 12.24
C GLU A 242 -6.39 -23.03 12.12
N GLY A 243 -5.27 -22.31 12.31
CA GLY A 243 -3.91 -22.85 12.28
C GLY A 243 -3.13 -22.73 10.96
N SER A 244 -3.75 -22.26 9.86
CA SER A 244 -3.06 -22.15 8.56
C SER A 244 -2.60 -20.73 8.17
N ALA A 245 -3.18 -19.72 8.81
CA ALA A 245 -2.96 -18.31 8.53
C ALA A 245 -3.03 -17.47 9.79
N PHE A 246 -2.23 -16.41 9.89
CA PHE A 246 -2.33 -15.42 10.97
C PHE A 246 -1.94 -14.03 10.48
N TRP A 247 -2.51 -12.99 11.09
CA TRP A 247 -2.14 -11.61 10.82
C TRP A 247 -0.95 -11.20 11.68
N LEU A 248 0.19 -10.94 11.04
CA LEU A 248 1.35 -10.31 11.67
C LEU A 248 1.07 -8.82 11.91
N VAL A 249 0.41 -8.16 10.96
CA VAL A 249 -0.12 -6.80 11.10
C VAL A 249 -1.58 -6.86 10.66
N LYS A 250 -2.51 -6.53 11.55
CA LYS A 250 -3.94 -6.56 11.21
C LYS A 250 -4.28 -5.39 10.28
N PRO A 251 -5.07 -5.61 9.22
CA PRO A 251 -5.55 -4.52 8.39
C PRO A 251 -6.53 -3.65 9.19
N PRO A 252 -6.73 -2.39 8.78
CA PRO A 252 -7.85 -1.60 9.27
C PRO A 252 -9.19 -2.30 8.93
N PRO A 253 -10.29 -1.93 9.61
CA PRO A 253 -11.62 -2.41 9.27
C PRO A 253 -11.90 -2.24 7.77
N ALA A 254 -12.62 -3.22 7.19
CA ALA A 254 -13.07 -3.12 5.81
C ALA A 254 -14.08 -1.99 5.67
N ASP A 255 -14.05 -1.29 4.53
CA ASP A 255 -15.08 -0.32 4.19
C ASP A 255 -16.40 -1.06 3.93
N GLU A 256 -17.55 -0.51 4.31
CA GLU A 256 -18.88 -1.12 4.06
C GLU A 256 -19.20 -1.37 2.57
N ASN A 257 -18.40 -0.84 1.64
CA ASN A 257 -18.58 -0.95 0.19
C ASN A 257 -17.61 -1.96 -0.47
N ASP A 258 -16.92 -2.80 0.30
CA ASP A 258 -15.90 -3.73 -0.23
C ASP A 258 -16.51 -4.89 -1.02
N ASP A 259 -17.77 -5.23 -0.77
CA ASP A 259 -18.46 -6.40 -1.36
C ASP A 259 -18.85 -6.22 -2.84
N ASP A 260 -18.95 -4.97 -3.33
CA ASP A 260 -19.33 -4.66 -4.72
C ASP A 260 -18.12 -4.44 -5.67
N ALA A 261 -16.91 -4.72 -5.19
CA ALA A 261 -15.68 -4.49 -5.95
C ALA A 261 -15.51 -5.53 -7.07
N GLU A 262 -15.17 -5.06 -8.27
CA GLU A 262 -14.76 -5.93 -9.36
C GLU A 262 -13.37 -6.50 -9.08
N VAL A 263 -13.24 -7.84 -9.10
CA VAL A 263 -12.00 -8.50 -8.73
C VAL A 263 -11.16 -8.86 -9.95
N VAL A 264 -9.88 -8.52 -9.89
CA VAL A 264 -8.88 -8.88 -10.90
C VAL A 264 -7.75 -9.65 -10.24
N MET A 265 -7.46 -10.86 -10.67
CA MET A 265 -6.37 -11.68 -10.12
C MET A 265 -5.28 -11.84 -11.18
N LEU A 266 -4.06 -11.41 -10.87
CA LEU A 266 -2.92 -11.37 -11.78
C LEU A 266 -1.75 -12.14 -11.21
N THR A 267 -1.07 -12.95 -12.01
CA THR A 267 0.20 -13.58 -11.61
C THR A 267 1.29 -13.26 -12.61
N ALA A 268 2.45 -12.87 -12.11
CA ALA A 268 3.57 -12.49 -12.97
C ALA A 268 4.29 -13.73 -13.52
N HIS A 269 4.42 -13.82 -14.84
CA HIS A 269 5.22 -14.85 -15.48
C HIS A 269 5.97 -14.29 -16.70
N PRO A 270 7.30 -14.45 -16.80
CA PRO A 270 8.10 -13.83 -17.87
C PRO A 270 7.76 -14.35 -19.27
N GLY A 271 7.18 -15.56 -19.37
CA GLY A 271 6.72 -16.14 -20.63
C GLY A 271 5.25 -15.88 -20.97
N ALA A 272 4.53 -15.08 -20.18
CA ALA A 272 3.14 -14.77 -20.46
C ALA A 272 2.99 -13.91 -21.73
N ALA A 273 1.92 -14.15 -22.50
CA ALA A 273 1.62 -13.36 -23.69
C ALA A 273 0.81 -12.09 -23.37
N ALA A 274 -0.05 -12.15 -22.35
CA ALA A 274 -0.89 -11.03 -21.94
C ALA A 274 -0.11 -9.99 -21.14
N THR A 275 -0.50 -8.73 -21.29
CA THR A 275 -0.05 -7.63 -20.44
C THR A 275 -1.05 -7.39 -19.31
N VAL A 276 -0.67 -6.57 -18.32
CA VAL A 276 -1.63 -6.07 -17.32
C VAL A 276 -2.80 -5.36 -18.01
N GLY A 277 -2.54 -4.57 -19.06
CA GLY A 277 -3.57 -3.86 -19.81
C GLY A 277 -4.64 -4.77 -20.41
N ASP A 278 -4.23 -5.92 -20.96
CA ASP A 278 -5.12 -6.91 -21.55
C ASP A 278 -6.02 -7.55 -20.49
N ALA A 279 -5.46 -7.91 -19.33
CA ALA A 279 -6.20 -8.50 -18.22
C ALA A 279 -7.30 -7.56 -17.66
N PHE A 280 -7.09 -6.25 -17.73
CA PHE A 280 -8.12 -5.25 -17.39
C PHE A 280 -9.09 -4.94 -18.55
N GLY A 281 -8.70 -5.20 -19.81
CA GLY A 281 -9.53 -4.96 -20.99
C GLY A 281 -10.75 -5.88 -21.04
N ASP A 282 -10.54 -7.17 -20.77
CA ASP A 282 -11.59 -8.20 -20.81
C ASP A 282 -12.74 -7.95 -19.80
N LEU A 283 -12.43 -7.27 -18.70
CA LEU A 283 -13.37 -6.89 -17.65
C LEU A 283 -14.34 -5.79 -18.11
N SER A 284 -13.85 -4.81 -18.87
CA SER A 284 -14.68 -3.72 -19.42
C SER A 284 -15.68 -4.17 -20.49
N SER A 285 -15.38 -5.25 -21.22
CA SER A 285 -16.27 -5.86 -22.21
C SER A 285 -17.37 -6.75 -21.59
N SER A 286 -17.20 -7.18 -20.34
CA SER A 286 -18.15 -8.08 -19.66
C SER A 286 -19.17 -7.32 -18.79
N SER A 287 -19.01 -6.00 -18.62
CA SER A 287 -19.66 -5.20 -17.59
C SER A 287 -20.55 -4.06 -18.13
N SER A 288 -21.02 -4.16 -19.39
CA SER A 288 -21.87 -3.16 -20.05
C SER A 288 -23.31 -3.02 -19.48
N SER A 289 -23.57 -3.38 -18.23
CA SER A 289 -24.86 -3.18 -17.56
C SER A 289 -24.72 -2.87 -16.07
N SER A 290 -24.32 -1.65 -15.71
CA SER A 290 -24.64 -1.08 -14.39
C SER A 290 -25.27 0.29 -14.49
N SER A 291 -26.50 0.38 -13.98
CA SER A 291 -27.41 1.53 -14.04
C SER A 291 -27.22 2.57 -12.93
N SER A 292 -26.23 2.40 -12.04
CA SER A 292 -25.88 3.40 -11.03
C SER A 292 -24.64 4.15 -11.49
N GLY A 293 -24.73 5.46 -11.72
CA GLY A 293 -23.63 6.32 -12.16
C GLY A 293 -22.48 6.50 -11.15
N ARG A 294 -22.25 5.54 -10.26
CA ARG A 294 -21.16 5.53 -9.28
C ARG A 294 -19.97 4.75 -9.87
N PRO A 295 -18.74 5.28 -9.82
CA PRO A 295 -17.58 4.54 -10.30
C PRO A 295 -17.43 3.23 -9.51
N ARG A 296 -17.33 2.10 -10.22
CA ARG A 296 -17.14 0.78 -9.61
C ARG A 296 -15.76 0.70 -8.97
N ARG A 297 -15.69 0.14 -7.77
CA ARG A 297 -14.42 -0.18 -7.11
C ARG A 297 -13.81 -1.41 -7.78
N THR A 298 -12.49 -1.48 -7.80
CA THR A 298 -11.72 -2.61 -8.29
C THR A 298 -10.83 -3.13 -7.18
N ARG A 299 -10.77 -4.45 -7.02
CA ARG A 299 -9.83 -5.11 -6.13
C ARG A 299 -8.89 -5.98 -6.93
N ALA A 300 -7.65 -5.55 -7.05
CA ALA A 300 -6.61 -6.29 -7.75
C ALA A 300 -5.83 -7.16 -6.76
N VAL A 301 -5.71 -8.46 -7.01
CA VAL A 301 -4.77 -9.33 -6.31
C VAL A 301 -3.63 -9.72 -7.23
N VAL A 302 -2.41 -9.41 -6.82
CA VAL A 302 -1.22 -9.70 -7.61
C VAL A 302 -0.39 -10.77 -6.92
N ALA A 303 -0.23 -11.92 -7.57
CA ALA A 303 0.63 -13.01 -7.15
C ALA A 303 2.05 -12.86 -7.71
N VAL A 304 3.05 -12.85 -6.83
CA VAL A 304 4.47 -12.75 -7.19
C VAL A 304 5.25 -13.89 -6.54
N GLY A 305 5.96 -14.66 -7.37
CA GLY A 305 6.78 -15.79 -6.93
C GLY A 305 8.10 -15.37 -6.28
N PRO A 306 8.85 -16.35 -5.70
CA PRO A 306 10.17 -16.09 -5.14
C PRO A 306 11.18 -15.81 -6.26
N GLU A 307 12.47 -15.62 -5.95
CA GLU A 307 13.48 -15.33 -6.97
C GLU A 307 13.59 -16.43 -8.04
N GLY A 308 13.30 -17.68 -7.64
CA GLY A 308 13.22 -18.81 -8.56
C GLY A 308 11.92 -18.87 -9.37
N GLY A 309 10.94 -18.01 -9.09
CA GLY A 309 9.60 -18.05 -9.70
C GLY A 309 8.74 -19.22 -9.20
N TRP A 310 7.50 -19.24 -9.69
CA TRP A 310 6.55 -20.34 -9.45
C TRP A 310 6.97 -21.61 -10.21
N THR A 311 6.70 -22.77 -9.61
CA THR A 311 6.74 -24.06 -10.33
C THR A 311 5.52 -24.22 -11.23
N ASP A 312 5.56 -25.17 -12.18
CA ASP A 312 4.42 -25.43 -13.06
C ASP A 312 3.15 -25.83 -12.30
N PHE A 313 3.30 -26.57 -11.19
CA PHE A 313 2.19 -26.91 -10.30
C PHE A 313 1.58 -25.67 -9.64
N GLU A 314 2.41 -24.77 -9.09
CA GLU A 314 1.94 -23.54 -8.44
C GLU A 314 1.31 -22.59 -9.44
N ARG A 315 1.90 -22.45 -10.63
CA ARG A 315 1.33 -21.68 -11.74
C ARG A 315 -0.06 -22.21 -12.10
N ARG A 316 -0.18 -23.52 -12.32
CA ARG A 316 -1.46 -24.13 -12.66
C ARG A 316 -2.49 -23.94 -11.57
N SER A 317 -2.09 -24.07 -10.30
CA SER A 317 -2.97 -23.81 -9.15
C SER A 317 -3.47 -22.35 -9.11
N LEU A 318 -2.63 -21.37 -9.46
CA LEU A 318 -3.06 -19.97 -9.58
C LEU A 318 -4.04 -19.78 -10.75
N LEU A 319 -3.77 -20.40 -11.91
CA LEU A 319 -4.66 -20.33 -13.07
C LEU A 319 -6.03 -20.96 -12.79
N ASP A 320 -6.05 -22.14 -12.16
CA ASP A 320 -7.27 -22.82 -11.70
C ASP A 320 -8.01 -22.00 -10.62
N ALA A 321 -7.25 -21.17 -9.89
CA ALA A 321 -7.78 -20.19 -8.96
C ALA A 321 -8.41 -18.96 -9.63
N GLY A 322 -8.23 -18.78 -10.94
CA GLY A 322 -8.75 -17.65 -11.71
C GLY A 322 -7.74 -16.52 -11.92
N PHE A 323 -6.47 -16.71 -11.52
CA PHE A 323 -5.42 -15.75 -11.86
C PHE A 323 -5.16 -15.75 -13.36
N VAL A 324 -4.85 -14.58 -13.90
CA VAL A 324 -4.38 -14.39 -15.27
C VAL A 324 -2.87 -14.18 -15.26
N GLU A 325 -2.15 -14.97 -16.05
CA GLU A 325 -0.71 -14.80 -16.25
C GLU A 325 -0.44 -13.53 -17.08
N VAL A 326 0.38 -12.61 -16.54
CA VAL A 326 0.76 -11.37 -17.21
C VAL A 326 2.28 -11.19 -17.25
N ALA A 327 2.77 -10.59 -18.33
CA ALA A 327 4.18 -10.25 -18.52
C ALA A 327 4.44 -8.77 -18.20
N LEU A 328 5.63 -8.50 -17.67
CA LEU A 328 6.16 -7.15 -17.41
C LEU A 328 7.20 -6.75 -18.47
N GLY A 329 6.96 -7.15 -19.71
CA GLY A 329 7.88 -7.01 -20.83
C GLY A 329 8.89 -8.17 -20.94
N ARG A 330 9.94 -7.95 -21.73
CA ARG A 330 10.89 -9.00 -22.15
C ARG A 330 12.03 -9.28 -21.17
N ARG A 331 12.08 -8.56 -20.05
CA ARG A 331 13.16 -8.65 -19.05
C ARG A 331 12.66 -9.36 -17.81
N THR A 332 13.47 -10.27 -17.28
CA THR A 332 13.19 -10.88 -15.98
C THR A 332 13.46 -9.87 -14.88
N PHE A 333 12.48 -9.67 -14.00
CA PHE A 333 12.61 -8.82 -12.82
C PHE A 333 12.87 -9.65 -11.57
N ALA A 334 13.65 -9.09 -10.65
CA ALA A 334 13.72 -9.60 -9.29
C ALA A 334 12.37 -9.43 -8.59
N THR A 335 12.08 -10.25 -7.59
CA THR A 335 10.77 -10.29 -6.89
C THR A 335 10.31 -8.92 -6.41
N ASP A 336 11.19 -8.12 -5.80
CA ASP A 336 10.85 -6.78 -5.33
C ASP A 336 10.51 -5.80 -6.46
N VAL A 337 11.30 -5.83 -7.54
CA VAL A 337 11.04 -5.02 -8.74
C VAL A 337 9.71 -5.43 -9.39
N ALA A 338 9.42 -6.73 -9.45
CA ALA A 338 8.16 -7.24 -9.99
C ALA A 338 6.96 -6.76 -9.16
N CYS A 339 7.03 -6.82 -7.83
CA CYS A 339 5.98 -6.30 -6.95
C CYS A 339 5.67 -4.83 -7.24
N VAL A 340 6.69 -3.97 -7.22
CA VAL A 340 6.51 -2.52 -7.44
C VAL A 340 5.99 -2.25 -8.86
N ALA A 341 6.52 -2.93 -9.88
CA ALA A 341 6.11 -2.73 -11.26
C ALA A 341 4.66 -3.17 -11.53
N LEU A 342 4.20 -4.29 -10.96
CA LEU A 342 2.83 -4.75 -11.13
C LEU A 342 1.84 -3.82 -10.43
N VAL A 343 2.13 -3.41 -9.20
CA VAL A 343 1.26 -2.47 -8.46
C VAL A 343 1.17 -1.15 -9.22
N ALA A 344 2.29 -0.63 -9.72
CA ALA A 344 2.32 0.58 -10.54
C ALA A 344 1.50 0.41 -11.85
N ALA A 345 1.65 -0.72 -12.55
CA ALA A 345 0.90 -1.00 -13.77
C ALA A 345 -0.61 -1.12 -13.52
N VAL A 346 -1.02 -1.75 -12.41
CA VAL A 346 -2.42 -1.82 -11.99
C VAL A 346 -2.96 -0.41 -11.72
N ARG A 347 -2.23 0.42 -10.97
CA ARG A 347 -2.64 1.79 -10.66
C ARG A 347 -2.75 2.67 -11.90
N GLU A 348 -1.78 2.57 -12.81
CA GLU A 348 -1.81 3.26 -14.10
C GLU A 348 -3.04 2.87 -14.91
N ARG A 349 -3.30 1.57 -15.03
CA ARG A 349 -4.41 1.07 -15.85
C ARG A 349 -5.78 1.48 -15.33
N THR A 350 -5.87 1.73 -14.03
CA THR A 350 -7.10 2.10 -13.33
C THR A 350 -7.17 3.60 -13.02
N SER A 351 -6.21 4.38 -13.51
CA SER A 351 -6.11 5.84 -13.28
C SER A 351 -6.15 6.22 -11.79
N SER A 352 -5.53 5.41 -10.93
CA SER A 352 -5.61 5.52 -9.45
C SER A 352 -4.28 5.96 -8.79
N TRP A 353 -3.67 7.01 -9.32
CA TRP A 353 -2.40 7.58 -8.83
C TRP A 353 -2.55 8.58 -7.68
#